data_AF-A0A7S7ZJC2-F1
#
_entry.id   AF-A0A7S7ZJC2-F1
#
_cell.length_a   1.000
_cell.length_b   1.000
_cell.length_c   1.000
_cell.angle_alpha   90.00
_cell.angle_beta   90.00
_cell.angle_gamma   90.00
#
_symmetry.space_group_name_H-M   'P 1'
#
loop_
_entity.id
_entity.type
_entity.pdbx_description
1 polymer ?
#
loop_
_entity_poly.entity_id
_entity_poly.type
_entity_poly.pdbx_seq_one_letter_code
_entity_poly.pdbx_strand_id
1 'polypeptide(L)'
;MIRIKLVLILSVLALGCADLATTNRFLELGFHEANPIMAWSQTLLGQWWLIPKLVATGVVAALLWRAKNVYNVALVVAFLATPVINNLLLIAGAN
;
A
#
# COMPACT_ATOMS: atom_id res chain seq x y z
N MET A 1 -21.37 4.33 12.78
CA MET A 1 -20.12 4.98 12.32
C MET A 1 -18.86 4.20 12.68
N ILE A 2 -18.68 3.72 13.92
CA ILE A 2 -17.47 2.98 14.34
C ILE A 2 -17.22 1.71 13.50
N ARG A 3 -18.28 0.95 13.15
CA ARG A 3 -18.19 -0.27 12.34
C ARG A 3 -17.63 -0.02 10.93
N ILE A 4 -18.12 1.04 10.25
CA ILE A 4 -17.66 1.42 8.91
C ILE A 4 -16.19 1.84 8.97
N LYS A 5 -15.82 2.66 9.96
CA LYS A 5 -14.43 3.07 10.14
C LYS A 5 -13.51 1.87 10.37
N LEU A 6 -13.94 0.89 11.19
CA LEU A 6 -13.18 -0.33 11.42
C LEU A 6 -12.95 -1.13 10.14
N VAL A 7 -13.98 -1.29 9.30
CA VAL A 7 -13.84 -1.92 7.98
C VAL A 7 -12.83 -1.17 7.12
N LEU A 8 -12.92 0.16 7.04
CA LEU A 8 -11.99 0.97 6.25
C LEU A 8 -10.54 0.85 6.75
N ILE A 9 -10.30 0.84 8.06
CA ILE A 9 -8.95 0.66 8.61
C ILE A 9 -8.42 -0.76 8.32
N LEU A 10 -9.25 -1.79 8.46
CA LEU A 10 -8.85 -3.15 8.08
C LEU A 10 -8.53 -3.23 6.59
N SER A 11 -9.29 -2.53 5.73
CA SER A 11 -8.98 -2.42 4.31
C SER A 11 -7.64 -1.74 4.05
N VAL A 12 -7.27 -0.70 4.79
CA VAL A 12 -5.94 -0.05 4.68
C VAL A 12 -4.83 -1.04 5.00
N LEU A 13 -4.97 -1.82 6.07
CA LEU A 13 -3.98 -2.83 6.44
C LEU A 13 -3.88 -3.93 5.38
N ALA A 14 -5.03 -4.43 4.90
CA ALA A 14 -5.08 -5.43 3.84
C ALA A 14 -4.45 -4.92 2.53
N LEU A 15 -4.77 -3.69 2.13
CA LEU A 15 -4.20 -3.04 0.95
C LEU A 15 -2.69 -2.82 1.11
N GLY A 16 -2.22 -2.43 2.30
CA GLY A 16 -0.79 -2.31 2.58
C GLY A 16 -0.05 -3.63 2.41
N CYS A 17 -0.60 -4.74 2.94
CA CYS A 17 -0.03 -6.07 2.71
C CYS A 17 -0.07 -6.49 1.24
N ALA A 18 -1.19 -6.21 0.54
CA ALA A 18 -1.33 -6.53 -0.88
C ALA A 18 -0.36 -5.71 -1.75
N ASP A 19 -0.11 -4.45 -1.40
CA ASP A 19 0.87 -3.60 -2.08
C ASP A 19 2.27 -4.18 -1.96
N LEU A 20 2.68 -4.62 -0.76
CA LEU A 20 3.97 -5.28 -0.58
C LEU A 20 4.11 -6.57 -1.39
N ALA A 21 3.08 -7.42 -1.36
CA ALA A 21 3.09 -8.68 -2.08
C ALA A 21 3.14 -8.46 -3.60
N THR A 22 2.35 -7.52 -4.11
CA THR A 22 2.30 -7.22 -5.54
C THR A 22 3.55 -6.49 -6.02
N THR A 23 4.11 -5.57 -5.24
CA THR A 23 5.41 -4.94 -5.55
C THR A 23 6.53 -5.96 -5.58
N ASN A 24 6.64 -6.86 -4.58
CA ASN A 24 7.65 -7.91 -4.60
C ASN A 24 7.53 -8.79 -5.84
N ARG A 25 6.31 -9.24 -6.15
CA ARG A 25 6.07 -10.08 -7.33
C ARG A 25 6.39 -9.34 -8.64
N PHE A 26 6.01 -8.07 -8.72
CA PHE A 26 6.31 -7.20 -9.86
C PHE A 26 7.83 -7.04 -10.07
N LEU A 27 8.59 -6.83 -9.00
CA LEU A 27 10.06 -6.73 -9.06
C LEU A 27 10.71 -8.07 -9.44
N GLU A 28 10.20 -9.20 -8.94
CA GLU A 28 10.68 -10.55 -9.30
C GLU A 28 10.53 -10.84 -10.81
N LEU A 29 9.52 -10.26 -11.45
CA LEU A 29 9.30 -10.37 -12.89
C LEU A 29 10.26 -9.47 -13.71
N GLY A 30 11.16 -8.73 -13.06
CA GLY A 30 12.15 -7.88 -13.72
C GLY A 30 11.64 -6.47 -14.08
N PHE A 31 10.45 -6.09 -13.62
CA PHE A 31 9.98 -4.72 -13.76
C PHE A 31 10.69 -3.77 -12.79
N HIS A 32 10.58 -2.47 -13.05
CA HIS A 32 11.24 -1.42 -12.28
C HIS A 32 10.21 -0.60 -11.51
N GLU A 33 10.56 -0.23 -10.27
CA GLU A 33 9.75 0.63 -9.42
C GLU A 33 9.66 2.05 -10.00
N ALA A 34 8.44 2.50 -10.32
CA ALA A 34 8.20 3.81 -10.91
C ALA A 34 8.23 4.93 -9.87
N ASN A 35 7.96 4.62 -8.59
CA ASN A 35 7.99 5.60 -7.53
C ASN A 35 9.44 5.87 -7.07
N PRO A 36 9.99 7.09 -7.26
CA PRO A 36 11.40 7.36 -6.97
C PRO A 36 11.74 7.25 -5.48
N ILE A 37 10.80 7.56 -4.58
CA ILE A 37 11.00 7.40 -3.13
C ILE A 37 11.05 5.91 -2.78
N MET A 38 10.19 5.13 -3.41
CA MET A 38 10.13 3.69 -3.22
C MET A 38 11.40 3.01 -3.74
N ALA A 39 11.81 3.36 -4.95
CA ALA A 39 13.05 2.89 -5.56
C ALA A 39 14.27 3.25 -4.68
N TRP A 40 14.33 4.48 -4.17
CA TRP A 40 15.40 4.89 -3.25
C TRP A 40 15.38 4.10 -1.94
N SER A 41 14.21 3.80 -1.38
CA SER A 41 14.11 2.96 -0.18
C SER A 41 14.57 1.53 -0.43
N GLN A 42 14.26 0.98 -1.61
CA GLN A 42 14.67 -0.36 -2.04
C GLN A 42 16.19 -0.44 -2.26
N THR A 43 16.80 0.59 -2.84
CA THR A 43 18.26 0.63 -3.05
C THR A 43 19.03 0.77 -1.75
N LEU A 44 18.53 1.55 -0.80
CA LEU A 44 19.20 1.75 0.50
C LEU A 44 19.05 0.56 1.43
N LEU A 45 17.87 -0.07 1.47
CA LEU A 45 17.55 -1.07 2.50
C LEU A 45 17.59 -2.51 1.97
N GLY A 46 17.69 -2.70 0.65
CA GLY A 46 17.53 -4.02 0.04
C GLY A 46 16.21 -4.64 0.50
N GLN A 47 16.17 -5.94 0.77
CA GLN A 47 14.95 -6.65 1.20
C GLN A 47 14.30 -6.09 2.49
N TRP A 48 15.03 -5.29 3.29
CA TRP A 48 14.50 -4.66 4.49
C TRP A 48 13.56 -3.48 4.21
N TRP A 49 13.42 -3.03 2.96
CA TRP A 49 12.50 -1.95 2.55
C TRP A 49 11.04 -2.22 2.94
N LEU A 50 10.66 -3.49 3.11
CA LEU A 50 9.33 -3.92 3.51
C LEU A 50 8.94 -3.37 4.90
N ILE A 51 9.90 -3.29 5.83
CA ILE A 51 9.68 -2.84 7.21
C ILE A 51 9.21 -1.38 7.26
N PRO A 52 9.96 -0.38 6.75
CA PRO A 52 9.52 1.01 6.82
C PRO A 52 8.20 1.23 6.07
N LYS A 53 7.91 0.45 5.02
CA LYS A 53 6.62 0.53 4.33
C LYS A 53 5.47 0.00 5.18
N LEU A 54 5.63 -1.13 5.87
CA LEU A 54 4.66 -1.62 6.85
C LEU A 54 4.45 -0.62 7.99
N VAL A 55 5.52 -0.02 8.49
CA VAL A 55 5.45 1.03 9.52
C VAL A 55 4.65 2.23 9.01
N ALA A 56 4.90 2.69 7.78
CA ALA A 56 4.14 3.77 7.16
C ALA A 56 2.66 3.43 7.03
N THR A 57 2.31 2.20 6.62
CA THR A 57 0.91 1.72 6.60
C THR A 57 0.27 1.78 7.98
N GLY A 58 0.98 1.33 9.02
CA GLY A 58 0.50 1.41 10.41
C GLY A 58 0.26 2.84 10.89
N VAL A 59 1.17 3.76 10.55
CA VAL A 59 1.01 5.20 10.86
C VAL A 59 -0.22 5.77 10.15
N VAL A 60 -0.40 5.50 8.86
CA VAL A 60 -1.58 5.95 8.11
C VAL A 60 -2.87 5.40 8.71
N ALA A 61 -2.91 4.10 9.05
CA ALA A 61 -4.04 3.49 9.71
C ALA A 61 -4.37 4.17 11.06
N ALA A 62 -3.36 4.47 11.87
CA ALA A 62 -3.54 5.16 13.15
C ALA A 62 -4.05 6.60 12.98
N LEU A 63 -3.55 7.34 11.98
CA LEU A 63 -4.03 8.69 11.66
C LEU A 63 -5.49 8.67 11.19
N LEU A 64 -5.85 7.73 10.31
CA LEU A 64 -7.22 7.56 9.80
C LEU A 64 -8.19 7.13 10.91
N TRP A 65 -7.73 6.35 11.89
CA TRP A 65 -8.54 6.00 13.05
C TRP A 65 -8.99 7.24 13.84
N ARG A 66 -8.08 8.20 14.01
CA ARG A 66 -8.33 9.48 14.69
C ARG A 66 -9.16 10.47 13.86
N ALA A 67 -9.27 10.28 12.54
CA ALA A 67 -10.02 11.17 11.66
C ALA A 67 -11.53 11.15 11.98
N LYS A 68 -12.16 12.32 12.08
CA LYS A 68 -13.60 12.42 12.39
C LYS A 68 -14.50 12.21 11.15
N ASN A 69 -14.00 12.54 9.96
CA ASN A 69 -14.74 12.45 8.72
C ASN A 69 -14.51 11.10 8.01
N VAL A 70 -15.53 10.25 7.99
CA VAL A 70 -15.48 8.90 7.37
C VAL A 70 -15.33 8.96 5.85
N TYR A 71 -15.87 10.00 5.19
CA TYR A 71 -15.73 10.17 3.75
C TYR A 71 -14.27 10.37 3.34
N ASN A 72 -13.55 11.23 4.07
CA ASN A 72 -12.11 11.43 3.84
C ASN A 72 -11.31 10.15 4.06
N VAL A 73 -11.69 9.33 5.06
CA VAL A 73 -11.06 8.03 5.27
C VAL A 73 -11.27 7.12 4.07
N ALA A 74 -12.49 7.04 3.54
CA ALA A 74 -12.80 6.24 2.36
C ALA A 74 -12.02 6.69 1.12
N LEU A 75 -11.85 8.01 0.91
CA LEU A 75 -11.04 8.54 -0.19
C LEU A 75 -9.56 8.12 -0.07
N VAL A 76 -8.99 8.17 1.13
CA VAL A 76 -7.62 7.71 1.35
C VAL A 76 -7.50 6.20 1.11
N VAL A 77 -8.46 5.40 1.57
CA VAL A 77 -8.48 3.96 1.29
C VAL A 77 -8.53 3.69 -0.22
N ALA A 78 -9.38 4.41 -0.95
CA ALA A 78 -9.49 4.27 -2.40
C ALA A 78 -8.17 4.65 -3.11
N PHE A 79 -7.51 5.72 -2.66
CA PHE A 79 -6.21 6.11 -3.19
C PHE A 79 -5.12 5.07 -2.92
N LEU A 80 -5.11 4.44 -1.75
CA LEU A 80 -4.15 3.37 -1.40
C LEU A 80 -4.35 2.09 -2.23
N ALA A 81 -5.51 1.90 -2.87
CA ALA A 81 -5.73 0.77 -3.77
C ALA A 81 -5.07 0.95 -5.15
N THR A 82 -4.76 2.18 -5.56
CA THR A 82 -4.16 2.48 -6.87
C THR A 82 -2.87 1.70 -7.15
N PRO A 83 -1.84 1.68 -6.28
CA PRO A 83 -0.61 0.95 -6.58
C PRO A 83 -0.84 -0.57 -6.64
N VAL A 84 -1.72 -1.13 -5.78
CA VAL A 84 -2.10 -2.55 -5.81
C VAL A 84 -2.72 -2.92 -7.16
N ILE A 85 -3.71 -2.14 -7.61
CA ILE A 85 -4.40 -2.37 -8.89
C ILE A 85 -3.40 -2.25 -10.05
N ASN A 86 -2.56 -1.21 -10.03
CA ASN A 86 -1.55 -1.01 -11.07
C ASN A 86 -0.58 -2.20 -11.17
N ASN A 87 -0.05 -2.67 -10.05
CA ASN A 87 0.86 -3.82 -10.02
C ASN A 87 0.16 -5.09 -10.53
N LEU A 88 -1.09 -5.33 -10.11
CA LEU A 88 -1.87 -6.48 -10.57
C LEU A 88 -2.11 -6.46 -12.09
N LEU A 89 -2.43 -5.30 -12.67
CA LEU A 89 -2.63 -5.17 -14.12
C LEU A 89 -1.33 -5.45 -14.89
N LEU A 90 -0.20 -4.93 -14.39
CA LEU A 90 1.11 -5.17 -15.00
C LEU A 90 1.54 -6.64 -14.90
N ILE A 91 1.33 -7.27 -13.75
CA ILE A 91 1.58 -8.71 -13.55
C ILE A 91 0.69 -9.55 -14.47
N ALA A 92 -0.60 -9.21 -14.57
CA ALA A 92 -1.55 -9.94 -15.43
C ALA A 92 -1.21 -9.82 -16.91
N GLY A 93 -0.65 -8.68 -17.35
CA GLY A 93 -0.20 -8.48 -18.73
C GLY A 93 1.17 -9.07 -19.05
N ALA A 94 1.91 -9.56 -18.05
CA ALA A 94 3.23 -10.17 -18.20
C ALA A 94 3.20 -11.71 -18.27
N ASN A 95 2.06 -12.32 -17.95
CA ASN A 95 1.77 -13.76 -18.08
C ASN A 95 1.08 -14.05 -19.42
#